data_AF-A0A109MV85-F1
#
_entry.id   AF-A0A109MV85-F1
#
_cell.length_a   1.000
_cell.length_b   1.000
_cell.length_c   1.000
_cell.angle_alpha   90.00
_cell.angle_beta   90.00
_cell.angle_gamma   90.00
#
_symmetry.space_group_name_H-M   'P 1'
#
loop_
_entity.id
_entity.type
_entity.pdbx_description
1 polymer ?
#
loop_
_entity_poly.entity_id
_entity_poly.type
_entity_poly.pdbx_seq_one_letter_code
_entity_poly.pdbx_strand_id
1 'polypeptide(L)'
;MWNKRKTRMNKIDGKRVVLSLVCLVLGFMIAFSYNLAQDNRGVSEDKAWNQEYELRQQLIEQETENREFQKELLQKQETVSRIEKDLAQEKQQFFNLAKDTEKYRMFLGKVKVTGSGLQVTLDDGANVDPEANVNNYLVHEQHVFKVVNELYISGAEAVAINGQRLNHDSYIICNGPVITVDGHQHPAPFIITAIGDPDVLGASLDLPGGIKEQLVDENIIFTMEKKKNIMFDPIIGG
;
A
#
# COMPACT_ATOMS: atom_id res chain seq x y z
N MET A 1 142.03 -6.98 34.19
CA MET A 1 141.15 -7.31 35.33
C MET A 1 139.77 -6.71 35.10
N TRP A 2 138.77 -7.54 35.34
CA TRP A 2 137.33 -7.40 35.06
C TRP A 2 136.65 -6.31 35.89
N ASN A 3 135.67 -5.56 35.34
CA ASN A 3 134.74 -4.81 36.20
C ASN A 3 133.31 -4.76 35.62
N LYS A 4 132.37 -5.39 36.35
CA LYS A 4 130.95 -5.53 36.02
C LYS A 4 130.21 -4.21 36.25
N ARG A 5 129.43 -3.73 35.26
CA ARG A 5 128.41 -2.69 35.48
C ARG A 5 127.05 -3.35 35.76
N LYS A 6 126.54 -3.16 36.99
CA LYS A 6 125.21 -3.58 37.44
C LYS A 6 124.14 -2.60 36.90
N THR A 7 123.09 -3.14 36.29
CA THR A 7 121.87 -2.42 35.88
C THR A 7 121.03 -2.04 37.10
N ARG A 8 120.61 -0.77 37.19
CA ARG A 8 119.68 -0.28 38.22
C ARG A 8 118.24 -0.50 37.76
N MET A 9 117.50 -1.38 38.44
CA MET A 9 116.04 -1.48 38.32
C MET A 9 115.39 -0.39 39.17
N ASN A 10 114.55 0.45 38.55
CA ASN A 10 113.76 1.48 39.23
C ASN A 10 112.65 0.81 40.05
N LYS A 11 112.63 1.05 41.38
CA LYS A 11 111.54 0.62 42.26
C LYS A 11 110.28 1.42 41.92
N ILE A 12 109.24 0.71 41.48
CA ILE A 12 107.94 1.29 41.19
C ILE A 12 107.22 1.49 42.54
N ASP A 13 106.78 2.73 42.81
CA ASP A 13 106.02 3.08 44.02
C ASP A 13 104.63 2.43 43.96
N GLY A 14 104.30 1.58 44.94
CA GLY A 14 103.06 0.80 44.98
C GLY A 14 101.79 1.65 44.89
N LYS A 15 101.85 2.91 45.35
CA LYS A 15 100.72 3.87 45.23
C LYS A 15 100.40 4.22 43.77
N ARG A 16 101.40 4.30 42.89
CA ARG A 16 101.19 4.61 41.46
C ARG A 16 100.61 3.43 40.69
N VAL A 17 100.98 2.20 41.09
CA VAL A 17 100.43 0.96 40.51
C VAL A 17 98.95 0.81 40.89
N VAL A 18 98.60 1.06 42.15
CA VAL A 18 97.20 1.04 42.61
C VAL A 18 96.37 2.10 41.90
N LEU A 19 96.89 3.33 41.75
CA LEU A 19 96.19 4.39 41.03
C LEU A 19 95.94 4.04 39.55
N SER A 20 96.93 3.46 38.87
CA SER A 20 96.81 3.00 37.49
C SER A 20 95.77 1.88 37.34
N LEU A 21 95.73 0.94 38.30
CA LEU A 21 94.77 -0.15 38.32
C LEU A 21 93.34 0.39 38.51
N VAL A 22 93.16 1.31 39.46
CA VAL A 22 91.86 1.94 39.73
C VAL A 22 91.36 2.70 38.49
N CYS A 23 92.21 3.51 37.86
CA CYS A 23 91.84 4.21 36.61
C CYS A 23 91.48 3.26 35.47
N LEU A 24 92.17 2.13 35.34
CA LEU A 24 91.88 1.14 34.29
C LEU A 24 90.52 0.48 34.51
N VAL A 25 90.21 0.08 35.75
CA VAL A 25 88.90 -0.51 36.10
C VAL A 25 87.77 0.50 35.90
N LEU A 26 87.99 1.77 36.29
CA LEU A 26 87.01 2.85 36.09
C LEU A 26 86.77 3.15 34.62
N GLY A 27 87.84 3.22 33.82
CA GLY A 27 87.74 3.38 32.36
C GLY A 27 87.00 2.22 31.70
N PHE A 28 87.27 0.99 32.12
CA PHE A 28 86.57 -0.20 31.65
C PHE A 28 85.07 -0.19 32.01
N MET A 29 84.72 0.20 33.24
CA MET A 29 83.31 0.32 33.65
C MET A 29 82.56 1.38 32.85
N ILE A 30 83.17 2.55 32.62
CA ILE A 30 82.55 3.62 31.84
C ILE A 30 82.37 3.18 30.38
N ALA A 31 83.40 2.56 29.78
CA ALA A 31 83.32 2.06 28.41
C ALA A 31 82.25 0.96 28.25
N PHE A 32 82.17 0.03 29.21
CA PHE A 32 81.15 -1.03 29.22
C PHE A 32 79.74 -0.45 29.40
N SER A 33 79.55 0.51 30.29
CA SER A 33 78.27 1.20 30.49
C SER A 33 77.83 1.97 29.26
N TYR A 34 78.76 2.65 28.56
CA TYR A 34 78.46 3.36 27.33
C TYR A 34 78.10 2.40 26.20
N ASN A 35 78.81 1.28 26.07
CA ASN A 35 78.52 0.25 25.07
C ASN A 35 77.13 -0.37 25.30
N LEU A 36 76.80 -0.75 26.54
CA LEU A 36 75.50 -1.31 26.92
C LEU A 36 74.34 -0.31 26.75
N ALA A 37 74.57 0.97 27.09
CA ALA A 37 73.56 2.01 26.93
C ALA A 37 73.33 2.38 25.45
N GLN A 38 74.35 2.27 24.60
CA GLN A 38 74.23 2.53 23.17
C GLN A 38 73.54 1.38 22.42
N ASP A 39 73.84 0.13 22.79
CA ASP A 39 73.23 -1.07 22.19
C ASP A 39 71.73 -1.19 22.53
N ASN A 40 71.34 -0.88 23.78
CA ASN A 40 69.93 -0.90 24.19
C ASN A 40 69.11 0.31 23.73
N ARG A 41 69.73 1.46 23.42
CA ARG A 41 69.00 2.65 22.94
C ARG A 41 68.39 2.41 21.55
N GLY A 42 69.14 1.84 20.61
CA GLY A 42 68.62 1.54 19.27
C GLY A 42 67.53 0.47 19.27
N VAL A 43 67.71 -0.62 20.01
CA VAL A 43 66.75 -1.74 20.05
C VAL A 43 65.43 -1.37 20.76
N SER A 44 65.48 -0.53 21.80
CA SER A 44 64.29 -0.10 22.52
C SER A 44 63.50 0.98 21.78
N GLU A 45 64.18 1.83 21.01
CA GLU A 45 63.56 2.86 20.16
C GLU A 45 62.90 2.19 18.94
N ASP A 46 63.59 1.26 18.25
CA ASP A 46 63.03 0.50 17.12
C ASP A 46 61.79 -0.33 17.49
N LYS A 47 61.77 -0.95 18.67
CA LYS A 47 60.58 -1.69 19.15
C LYS A 47 59.39 -0.76 19.41
N ALA A 48 59.62 0.41 20.00
CA ALA A 48 58.56 1.39 20.26
C ALA A 48 57.99 1.97 18.95
N TRP A 49 58.84 2.25 17.96
CA TRP A 49 58.44 2.73 16.63
C TRP A 49 57.61 1.70 15.85
N ASN A 50 58.02 0.43 15.86
CA ASN A 50 57.27 -0.63 15.18
C ASN A 50 55.88 -0.83 15.80
N GLN A 51 55.79 -0.77 17.13
CA GLN A 51 54.54 -0.94 17.85
C GLN A 51 53.57 0.24 17.61
N GLU A 52 54.08 1.49 17.59
CA GLU A 52 53.28 2.66 17.22
C GLU A 52 52.81 2.60 15.76
N TYR A 53 53.66 2.13 14.85
CA TYR A 53 53.30 1.97 13.44
C TYR A 53 52.17 0.94 13.26
N GLU A 54 52.27 -0.23 13.89
CA GLU A 54 51.21 -1.26 13.86
C GLU A 54 49.87 -0.73 14.41
N LEU A 55 49.91 -0.02 15.54
CA LEU A 55 48.72 0.61 16.13
C LEU A 55 48.07 1.64 15.20
N ARG A 56 48.88 2.45 14.49
CA ARG A 56 48.37 3.40 13.49
C ARG A 56 47.75 2.68 12.29
N GLN A 57 48.34 1.58 11.82
CA GLN A 57 47.76 0.78 10.74
C GLN A 57 46.41 0.19 11.15
N GLN A 58 46.31 -0.37 12.35
CA GLN A 58 45.05 -0.90 12.89
C GLN A 58 43.97 0.19 13.01
N LEU A 59 44.33 1.40 13.46
CA LEU A 59 43.39 2.52 13.53
C LEU A 59 42.87 2.92 12.14
N ILE A 60 43.77 2.99 11.14
CA ILE A 60 43.37 3.30 9.76
C ILE A 60 42.45 2.22 9.22
N GLU A 61 42.78 0.94 9.41
CA GLU A 61 41.97 -0.18 8.96
C GLU A 61 40.57 -0.14 9.60
N GLN A 62 40.51 0.08 10.92
CA GLN A 62 39.24 0.19 11.64
C GLN A 62 38.42 1.42 11.22
N GLU A 63 39.07 2.55 10.92
CA GLU A 63 38.38 3.73 10.37
C GLU A 63 37.80 3.42 8.99
N THR A 64 38.55 2.71 8.14
CA THR A 64 38.08 2.31 6.81
C THR A 64 36.92 1.32 6.87
N GLU A 65 36.98 0.30 7.74
CA GLU A 65 35.87 -0.63 7.95
C GLU A 65 34.62 0.09 8.46
N ASN A 66 34.77 0.98 9.45
CA ASN A 66 33.63 1.76 9.95
C ASN A 66 33.00 2.61 8.86
N ARG A 67 33.81 3.24 7.99
CA ARG A 67 33.31 4.04 6.87
C ARG A 67 32.56 3.17 5.85
N GLU A 68 33.05 1.98 5.55
CA GLU A 68 32.37 1.03 4.67
C GLU A 68 31.07 0.51 5.30
N PHE A 69 31.07 0.18 6.59
CA PHE A 69 29.85 -0.22 7.30
C PHE A 69 28.81 0.90 7.36
N GLN A 70 29.23 2.15 7.56
CA GLN A 70 28.33 3.31 7.48
C GLN A 70 27.71 3.45 6.09
N LYS A 71 28.52 3.25 5.05
CA LYS A 71 28.04 3.28 3.66
C LYS A 71 27.07 2.14 3.36
N GLU A 72 27.37 0.93 3.82
CA GLU A 72 26.48 -0.23 3.68
C GLU A 72 25.17 -0.01 4.45
N LEU A 73 25.23 0.56 5.66
CA LEU A 73 24.05 0.89 6.46
C LEU A 73 23.13 1.87 5.72
N LEU A 74 23.71 2.94 5.14
CA LEU A 74 22.95 3.92 4.36
C LEU A 74 22.31 3.27 3.13
N GLN A 75 23.05 2.42 2.41
CA GLN A 75 22.50 1.69 1.25
C GLN A 75 21.36 0.74 1.64
N LYS A 76 21.49 0.04 2.78
CA LYS A 76 20.42 -0.83 3.29
C LYS A 76 19.19 -0.03 3.71
N GLN A 77 19.37 1.11 4.38
CA GLN A 77 18.27 2.01 4.75
C GLN A 77 17.54 2.57 3.52
N GLU A 78 18.28 2.98 2.49
CA GLU A 78 17.69 3.42 1.23
C GLU A 78 16.92 2.30 0.53
N THR A 79 17.46 1.08 0.56
CA THR A 79 16.80 -0.11 0.00
C THR A 79 15.51 -0.42 0.76
N VAL A 80 15.53 -0.40 2.10
CA VAL A 80 14.32 -0.57 2.92
C VAL A 80 13.29 0.51 2.60
N SER A 81 13.69 1.78 2.57
CA SER A 81 12.79 2.90 2.26
C SER A 81 12.14 2.77 0.88
N ARG A 82 12.90 2.28 -0.11
CA ARG A 82 12.39 2.02 -1.46
C ARG A 82 11.37 0.89 -1.45
N ILE A 83 11.71 -0.24 -0.82
CA ILE A 83 10.81 -1.39 -0.69
C ILE A 83 9.52 -0.99 0.02
N GLU A 84 9.60 -0.23 1.12
CA GLU A 84 8.42 0.27 1.84
C GLU A 84 7.52 1.14 0.96
N LYS A 85 8.11 2.02 0.14
CA LYS A 85 7.36 2.85 -0.83
C LYS A 85 6.69 2.01 -1.91
N ASP A 86 7.42 1.04 -2.47
CA ASP A 86 6.90 0.14 -3.52
C ASP A 86 5.73 -0.68 -2.97
N LEU A 87 5.86 -1.25 -1.76
CA LEU A 87 4.77 -1.97 -1.09
C LEU A 87 3.55 -1.08 -0.81
N ALA A 88 3.78 0.16 -0.38
CA ALA A 88 2.68 1.10 -0.14
C ALA A 88 1.92 1.43 -1.44
N GLN A 89 2.64 1.62 -2.55
CA GLN A 89 2.04 1.85 -3.86
C GLN A 89 1.29 0.62 -4.37
N GLU A 90 1.87 -0.58 -4.25
CA GLU A 90 1.26 -1.84 -4.67
C GLU A 90 -0.03 -2.10 -3.89
N LYS A 91 -0.01 -1.89 -2.57
CA LYS A 91 -1.21 -1.98 -1.72
C LYS A 91 -2.32 -1.03 -2.19
N GLN A 92 -1.97 0.20 -2.55
CA GLN A 92 -2.95 1.16 -3.06
C GLN A 92 -3.55 0.72 -4.40
N GLN A 93 -2.72 0.17 -5.30
CA GLN A 93 -3.19 -0.38 -6.58
C GLN A 93 -4.15 -1.56 -6.39
N PHE A 94 -3.80 -2.51 -5.52
CA PHE A 94 -4.68 -3.63 -5.19
C PHE A 94 -6.00 -3.18 -4.55
N PHE A 95 -5.96 -2.19 -3.66
CA PHE A 95 -7.16 -1.62 -3.06
C PHE A 95 -8.09 -1.00 -4.12
N ASN A 96 -7.53 -0.22 -5.05
CA ASN A 96 -8.30 0.37 -6.14
C ASN A 96 -8.89 -0.72 -7.07
N LEU A 97 -8.09 -1.72 -7.43
CA LEU A 97 -8.55 -2.84 -8.28
C LEU A 97 -9.67 -3.65 -7.62
N ALA A 98 -9.58 -3.90 -6.31
CA ALA A 98 -10.63 -4.57 -5.55
C ALA A 98 -11.93 -3.72 -5.54
N LYS A 99 -11.81 -2.42 -5.33
CA LYS A 99 -12.94 -1.48 -5.38
C LYS A 99 -13.59 -1.42 -6.77
N ASP A 100 -12.80 -1.37 -7.82
CA ASP A 100 -13.30 -1.37 -9.20
C ASP A 100 -14.00 -2.70 -9.53
N THR A 101 -13.43 -3.82 -9.08
CA THR A 101 -14.04 -5.14 -9.22
C THR A 101 -15.39 -5.21 -8.52
N GLU A 102 -15.51 -4.66 -7.31
CA GLU A 102 -16.78 -4.57 -6.58
C GLU A 102 -17.79 -3.68 -7.33
N LYS A 103 -17.34 -2.53 -7.86
CA LYS A 103 -18.18 -1.65 -8.66
C LYS A 103 -18.72 -2.34 -9.92
N TYR A 104 -17.87 -3.06 -10.66
CA TYR A 104 -18.30 -3.82 -11.83
C TYR A 104 -19.27 -4.95 -11.45
N ARG A 105 -19.03 -5.62 -10.32
CA ARG A 105 -19.97 -6.64 -9.81
C ARG A 105 -21.32 -6.05 -9.47
N MET A 106 -21.38 -4.86 -8.88
CA MET A 106 -22.64 -4.15 -8.61
C MET A 106 -23.36 -3.82 -9.92
N PHE A 107 -22.65 -3.29 -10.91
CA PHE A 107 -23.20 -2.94 -12.22
C PHE A 107 -23.74 -4.15 -12.99
N LEU A 108 -23.00 -5.27 -12.97
CA LEU A 108 -23.40 -6.53 -13.61
C LEU A 108 -24.45 -7.33 -12.81
N GLY A 109 -24.97 -6.76 -11.72
CA GLY A 109 -25.94 -7.45 -10.86
C GLY A 109 -25.40 -8.68 -10.13
N LYS A 110 -24.08 -8.88 -10.05
CA LYS A 110 -23.44 -10.09 -9.47
C LYS A 110 -23.28 -10.07 -7.95
N VAL A 111 -23.65 -8.96 -7.31
CA VAL A 111 -23.65 -8.82 -5.86
C VAL A 111 -24.96 -8.21 -5.37
N LYS A 112 -25.27 -8.51 -4.11
CA LYS A 112 -26.40 -7.95 -3.39
C LYS A 112 -26.19 -6.45 -3.20
N VAL A 113 -27.23 -5.66 -3.43
CA VAL A 113 -27.19 -4.21 -3.25
C VAL A 113 -28.35 -3.77 -2.36
N THR A 114 -28.11 -2.73 -1.57
CA THR A 114 -29.11 -2.14 -0.67
C THR A 114 -28.99 -0.63 -0.65
N GLY A 115 -30.12 0.07 -0.61
CA GLY A 115 -30.11 1.53 -0.51
C GLY A 115 -31.50 2.12 -0.35
N SER A 116 -31.56 3.43 -0.16
CA SER A 116 -32.82 4.17 -0.30
C SER A 116 -33.27 4.21 -1.76
N GLY A 117 -34.54 4.52 -1.97
CA GLY A 117 -35.05 4.78 -3.29
C GLY A 117 -36.56 4.83 -3.35
N LEU A 118 -37.12 4.45 -4.49
CA LEU A 118 -38.52 4.66 -4.81
C LEU A 118 -39.16 3.34 -5.22
N GLN A 119 -40.37 3.10 -4.72
CA GLN A 119 -41.27 2.07 -5.23
C GLN A 119 -42.38 2.75 -6.01
N VAL A 120 -42.54 2.37 -7.27
CA VAL A 120 -43.63 2.76 -8.15
C VAL A 120 -44.53 1.55 -8.35
N THR A 121 -45.83 1.74 -8.35
CA THR A 121 -46.79 0.67 -8.62
C THR A 121 -47.72 1.11 -9.73
N LEU A 122 -47.77 0.32 -10.79
CA LEU A 122 -48.68 0.47 -11.91
C LEU A 122 -49.74 -0.63 -11.81
N ASP A 123 -51.00 -0.23 -11.80
CA ASP A 123 -52.12 -1.16 -11.74
C ASP A 123 -53.14 -0.85 -12.85
N ASP A 124 -53.89 -1.87 -13.23
CA ASP A 124 -54.90 -1.75 -14.28
C ASP A 124 -56.02 -0.79 -13.82
N GLY A 125 -56.64 -0.10 -14.78
CA GLY A 125 -57.73 0.82 -14.52
C GLY A 125 -58.95 0.10 -13.93
N ALA A 126 -59.43 0.56 -12.77
CA ALA A 126 -60.50 -0.12 -12.02
C ALA A 126 -61.91 0.00 -12.65
N ASN A 127 -62.16 1.06 -13.44
CA ASN A 127 -63.48 1.36 -14.00
C ASN A 127 -63.39 1.44 -15.53
N VAL A 128 -63.55 0.29 -16.19
CA VAL A 128 -63.58 0.21 -17.65
C VAL A 128 -64.98 0.61 -18.14
N ASP A 129 -65.05 1.65 -18.95
CA ASP A 129 -66.28 2.01 -19.66
C ASP A 129 -66.73 0.83 -20.55
N PRO A 130 -67.97 0.31 -20.43
CA PRO A 130 -68.48 -0.79 -21.24
C PRO A 130 -68.39 -0.56 -22.76
N GLU A 131 -68.35 0.69 -23.21
CA GLU A 131 -68.22 1.04 -24.64
C GLU A 131 -66.76 1.25 -25.08
N ALA A 132 -65.82 1.31 -24.13
CA ALA A 132 -64.40 1.50 -24.41
C ALA A 132 -63.66 0.18 -24.65
N ASN A 133 -62.52 0.28 -25.33
CA ASN A 133 -61.62 -0.85 -25.47
C ASN A 133 -60.91 -1.13 -24.14
N VAL A 134 -61.15 -2.32 -23.57
CA VAL A 134 -60.52 -2.79 -22.31
C VAL A 134 -59.00 -2.67 -22.35
N ASN A 135 -58.37 -2.86 -23.52
CA ASN A 135 -56.93 -2.75 -23.67
C ASN A 135 -56.38 -1.37 -23.29
N ASN A 136 -57.20 -0.31 -23.34
CA ASN A 136 -56.78 1.04 -22.96
C ASN A 136 -56.71 1.25 -21.44
N TYR A 137 -57.11 0.27 -20.64
CA TYR A 137 -57.07 0.31 -19.18
C TYR A 137 -56.05 -0.68 -18.61
N LEU A 138 -55.38 -1.46 -19.47
CA LEU A 138 -54.38 -2.43 -19.04
C LEU A 138 -52.99 -1.82 -19.08
N VAL A 139 -52.16 -2.20 -18.11
CA VAL A 139 -50.73 -1.86 -18.15
C VAL A 139 -50.05 -2.67 -19.25
N HIS A 140 -49.40 -1.97 -20.19
CA HIS A 140 -48.60 -2.56 -21.26
C HIS A 140 -47.11 -2.48 -20.95
N GLU A 141 -46.31 -3.26 -21.67
CA GLU A 141 -44.85 -3.30 -21.57
C GLU A 141 -44.22 -1.93 -21.79
N GLN A 142 -44.80 -1.14 -22.70
CA GLN A 142 -44.36 0.23 -22.97
C GLN A 142 -44.52 1.16 -21.76
N HIS A 143 -45.54 0.96 -20.92
CA HIS A 143 -45.75 1.76 -19.71
C HIS A 143 -44.64 1.48 -18.68
N VAL A 144 -44.37 0.19 -18.46
CA VAL A 144 -43.29 -0.27 -17.57
C VAL A 144 -41.93 0.21 -18.09
N PHE A 145 -41.69 0.08 -19.40
CA PHE A 145 -40.44 0.52 -20.03
C PHE A 145 -40.20 2.03 -19.89
N LYS A 146 -41.24 2.87 -20.07
CA LYS A 146 -41.17 4.31 -19.84
C LYS A 146 -40.72 4.63 -18.40
N VAL A 147 -41.34 4.01 -17.40
CA VAL A 147 -41.00 4.24 -15.98
C VAL A 147 -39.58 3.77 -15.66
N VAL A 148 -39.20 2.57 -16.10
CA VAL A 148 -37.86 2.02 -15.87
C VAL A 148 -36.78 2.92 -16.48
N ASN A 149 -36.98 3.40 -17.70
CA ASN A 149 -36.03 4.29 -18.35
C ASN A 149 -35.92 5.63 -17.64
N GLU A 150 -37.06 6.23 -17.26
CA GLU A 150 -37.05 7.50 -16.54
C GLU A 150 -36.29 7.39 -15.22
N LEU A 151 -36.47 6.29 -14.49
CA LEU A 151 -35.72 5.99 -13.26
C LEU A 151 -34.22 5.91 -13.53
N TYR A 152 -33.77 5.18 -14.56
CA TYR A 152 -32.35 5.11 -14.92
C TYR A 152 -31.78 6.46 -15.35
N ILE A 153 -32.50 7.21 -16.18
CA ILE A 153 -32.11 8.57 -16.62
C ILE A 153 -31.95 9.50 -15.42
N SER A 154 -32.81 9.33 -14.42
CA SER A 154 -32.81 10.10 -13.16
C SER A 154 -31.75 9.65 -12.15
N GLY A 155 -30.93 8.67 -12.49
CA GLY A 155 -29.81 8.21 -11.67
C GLY A 155 -30.12 7.02 -10.76
N ALA A 156 -31.13 6.21 -11.07
CA ALA A 156 -31.30 4.92 -10.39
C ALA A 156 -30.09 4.01 -10.65
N GLU A 157 -29.50 3.47 -9.58
CA GLU A 157 -28.32 2.60 -9.65
C GLU A 157 -28.71 1.14 -9.95
N ALA A 158 -29.92 0.76 -9.54
CA ALA A 158 -30.50 -0.55 -9.81
C ALA A 158 -32.03 -0.44 -9.84
N VAL A 159 -32.66 -1.23 -10.71
CA VAL A 159 -34.12 -1.29 -10.85
C VAL A 159 -34.55 -2.76 -10.83
N ALA A 160 -35.72 -3.03 -10.27
CA ALA A 160 -36.36 -4.34 -10.29
C ALA A 160 -37.85 -4.21 -10.57
N ILE A 161 -38.40 -5.20 -11.28
CA ILE A 161 -39.85 -5.34 -11.52
C ILE A 161 -40.33 -6.56 -10.74
N ASN A 162 -41.30 -6.38 -9.84
CA ASN A 162 -41.82 -7.42 -8.96
C ASN A 162 -40.71 -8.19 -8.20
N GLY A 163 -39.66 -7.48 -7.79
CA GLY A 163 -38.50 -8.04 -7.11
C GLY A 163 -37.45 -8.69 -8.02
N GLN A 164 -37.73 -8.84 -9.32
CA GLN A 164 -36.76 -9.30 -10.31
C GLN A 164 -35.87 -8.13 -10.76
N ARG A 165 -34.62 -8.14 -10.33
CA ARG A 165 -33.62 -7.14 -10.68
C ARG A 165 -33.31 -7.19 -12.18
N LEU A 166 -33.33 -6.02 -12.82
CA LEU A 166 -32.98 -5.87 -14.23
C LEU A 166 -31.47 -5.79 -14.41
N ASN A 167 -31.01 -6.33 -15.54
CA ASN A 167 -29.65 -6.23 -16.04
C ASN A 167 -29.60 -5.46 -17.36
N HIS A 168 -28.39 -5.19 -17.86
CA HIS A 168 -28.16 -4.48 -19.13
C HIS A 168 -28.78 -5.17 -20.36
N ASP A 169 -29.00 -6.47 -20.30
CA ASP A 169 -29.57 -7.31 -21.36
C ASP A 169 -30.99 -7.79 -21.05
N SER A 170 -31.61 -7.27 -19.98
CA SER A 170 -32.99 -7.62 -19.65
C SER A 170 -33.96 -7.14 -20.72
N TYR A 171 -34.99 -7.95 -20.97
CA TYR A 171 -36.05 -7.64 -21.92
C TYR A 171 -37.43 -7.73 -21.27
N ILE A 172 -38.33 -6.87 -21.73
CA ILE A 172 -39.70 -6.76 -21.25
C ILE A 172 -40.62 -6.89 -22.47
N ILE A 173 -41.53 -7.86 -22.45
CA ILE A 173 -42.48 -8.08 -23.54
C ILE A 173 -43.89 -8.33 -22.99
N CYS A 174 -44.90 -7.91 -23.73
CA CYS A 174 -46.28 -8.30 -23.45
C CYS A 174 -46.57 -9.71 -23.96
N ASN A 175 -47.23 -10.52 -23.12
CA ASN A 175 -47.68 -11.86 -23.47
C ASN A 175 -49.12 -12.04 -23.00
N GLY A 176 -50.08 -11.64 -23.85
CA GLY A 176 -51.50 -11.59 -23.46
C GLY A 176 -51.73 -10.52 -22.38
N PRO A 177 -52.41 -10.85 -21.25
CA PRO A 177 -52.69 -9.88 -20.18
C PRO A 177 -51.55 -9.74 -19.17
N VAL A 178 -50.39 -10.38 -19.40
CA VAL A 178 -49.24 -10.36 -18.48
C VAL A 178 -48.00 -9.82 -19.17
N ILE A 179 -47.10 -9.23 -18.38
CA ILE A 179 -45.79 -8.78 -18.85
C ILE A 179 -44.76 -9.84 -18.48
N THR A 180 -43.91 -10.20 -19.45
CA THR A 180 -42.80 -11.12 -19.25
C THR A 180 -41.51 -10.33 -19.12
N VAL A 181 -40.77 -10.56 -18.03
CA VAL A 181 -39.44 -9.98 -17.77
C VAL A 181 -38.44 -11.13 -17.74
N ASP A 182 -37.50 -11.17 -18.69
CA ASP A 182 -36.50 -12.23 -18.84
C ASP A 182 -37.07 -13.66 -18.79
N GLY A 183 -38.23 -13.86 -19.41
CA GLY A 183 -38.94 -15.15 -19.45
C GLY A 183 -39.86 -15.44 -18.27
N HIS A 184 -39.89 -14.57 -17.24
CA HIS A 184 -40.79 -14.69 -16.10
C HIS A 184 -42.04 -13.82 -16.29
N GLN A 185 -43.22 -14.43 -16.25
CA GLN A 185 -44.50 -13.73 -16.39
C GLN A 185 -44.95 -13.11 -15.06
N HIS A 186 -45.43 -11.88 -15.16
CA HIS A 186 -45.91 -11.06 -14.06
C HIS A 186 -47.29 -10.48 -14.42
N PRO A 187 -48.34 -10.70 -13.60
CA PRO A 187 -49.60 -9.98 -13.73
C PRO A 187 -49.53 -8.60 -13.07
N ALA A 188 -50.48 -7.73 -13.41
CA ALA A 188 -50.72 -6.51 -12.64
C ALA A 188 -51.14 -6.85 -11.19
N PRO A 189 -50.78 -6.02 -10.20
CA PRO A 189 -50.02 -4.77 -10.32
C PRO A 189 -48.51 -4.99 -10.52
N PHE A 190 -47.88 -4.09 -11.27
CA PHE A 190 -46.44 -4.07 -11.51
C PHE A 190 -45.73 -3.15 -10.53
N ILE A 191 -44.94 -3.74 -9.63
CA ILE A 191 -44.17 -3.05 -8.61
C ILE A 191 -42.76 -2.83 -9.14
N ILE A 192 -42.45 -1.59 -9.53
CA ILE A 192 -41.13 -1.17 -9.99
C ILE A 192 -40.40 -0.52 -8.83
N THR A 193 -39.33 -1.15 -8.36
CA THR A 193 -38.48 -0.61 -7.29
C THR A 193 -37.15 -0.16 -7.85
N ALA A 194 -36.67 1.00 -7.44
CA ALA A 194 -35.38 1.55 -7.83
C ALA A 194 -34.58 2.00 -6.61
N ILE A 195 -33.27 1.72 -6.61
CA ILE A 195 -32.31 2.25 -5.63
C ILE A 195 -31.69 3.53 -6.21
N GLY A 196 -31.72 4.61 -5.44
CA GLY A 196 -31.22 5.92 -5.82
C GLY A 196 -31.68 7.01 -4.86
N ASP A 197 -31.51 8.27 -5.22
CA ASP A 197 -32.04 9.40 -4.44
C ASP A 197 -33.57 9.46 -4.60
N PRO A 198 -34.36 9.14 -3.55
CA PRO A 198 -35.82 9.07 -3.65
C PRO A 198 -36.48 10.42 -3.96
N ASP A 199 -35.82 11.54 -3.65
CA ASP A 199 -36.33 12.87 -3.96
C ASP A 199 -36.16 13.17 -5.45
N VAL A 200 -35.00 12.85 -6.01
CA VAL A 200 -34.70 13.02 -7.45
C VAL A 200 -35.55 12.08 -8.31
N LEU A 201 -35.58 10.78 -7.97
CA LEU A 201 -36.36 9.77 -8.68
C LEU A 201 -37.86 10.08 -8.63
N GLY A 202 -38.33 10.60 -7.50
CA GLY A 202 -39.73 10.97 -7.36
C GLY A 202 -40.09 12.20 -8.19
N ALA A 203 -39.24 13.22 -8.16
CA ALA A 203 -39.46 14.47 -8.88
C ALA A 203 -39.45 14.27 -10.41
N SER A 204 -38.62 13.37 -10.95
CA SER A 204 -38.56 13.12 -12.39
C SER A 204 -39.84 12.48 -12.95
N LEU A 205 -40.44 11.56 -12.19
CA LEU A 205 -41.71 10.92 -12.57
C LEU A 205 -42.91 11.87 -12.46
N ASP A 206 -42.84 12.85 -11.55
CA ASP A 206 -43.91 13.84 -11.26
C ASP A 206 -43.73 15.17 -12.00
N LEU A 207 -42.86 15.22 -13.01
CA LEU A 207 -42.72 16.42 -13.86
C LEU A 207 -44.05 16.73 -14.59
N PRO A 208 -44.40 18.01 -14.76
CA PRO A 208 -45.55 18.39 -15.58
C PRO A 208 -45.41 17.88 -17.01
N GLY A 209 -46.44 17.18 -17.52
CA GLY A 209 -46.43 16.46 -18.79
C GLY A 209 -45.54 15.20 -18.81
N GLY A 210 -45.01 14.80 -17.65
CA GLY A 210 -44.12 13.68 -17.46
C GLY A 210 -44.83 12.32 -17.41
N ILE A 211 -44.09 11.29 -17.02
CA ILE A 211 -44.55 9.89 -17.11
C ILE A 211 -45.79 9.63 -16.27
N LYS A 212 -45.88 10.17 -15.05
CA LYS A 212 -47.05 9.96 -14.19
C LYS A 212 -48.34 10.51 -14.81
N GLU A 213 -48.32 11.74 -15.31
CA GLU A 213 -49.50 12.36 -15.93
C GLU A 213 -49.91 11.57 -17.19
N GLN A 214 -48.96 11.22 -18.06
CA GLN A 214 -49.22 10.42 -19.26
C GLN A 214 -49.90 9.08 -18.93
N LEU A 215 -49.41 8.37 -17.92
CA LEU A 215 -49.98 7.08 -17.52
C LEU A 215 -51.37 7.22 -16.91
N VAL A 216 -51.60 8.26 -16.10
CA VAL A 216 -52.93 8.54 -15.53
C VAL A 216 -53.93 8.92 -16.62
N ASP A 217 -53.50 9.70 -17.63
CA ASP A 217 -54.32 10.05 -18.80
C ASP A 217 -54.65 8.82 -19.66
N GLU A 218 -53.76 7.83 -19.67
CA GLU A 218 -53.97 6.50 -20.26
C GLU A 218 -54.79 5.55 -19.35
N ASN A 219 -55.45 6.06 -18.30
CA ASN A 219 -56.28 5.32 -17.34
C ASN A 219 -55.53 4.29 -16.48
N ILE A 220 -54.21 4.39 -16.37
CA ILE A 220 -53.38 3.53 -15.53
C ILE A 220 -53.34 4.08 -14.10
N ILE A 221 -53.53 3.20 -13.12
CA ILE A 221 -53.39 3.58 -11.71
C ILE A 221 -51.91 3.65 -11.38
N PHE A 222 -51.43 4.86 -11.10
CA PHE A 222 -50.04 5.12 -10.73
C PHE A 222 -49.93 5.51 -9.25
N THR A 223 -49.10 4.80 -8.50
CA THR A 223 -48.73 5.19 -7.14
C THR A 223 -47.23 5.11 -6.92
N MET A 224 -46.72 5.92 -5.99
CA MET A 224 -45.30 5.98 -5.68
C MET A 224 -45.05 6.19 -4.20
N GLU A 225 -44.05 5.50 -3.65
CA GLU A 225 -43.69 5.54 -2.24
C GLU A 225 -42.17 5.55 -2.08
N LYS A 226 -41.66 6.46 -1.25
CA LYS A 226 -40.23 6.50 -0.90
C LYS A 226 -39.92 5.40 0.10
N LYS A 227 -38.89 4.60 -0.19
CA LYS A 227 -38.42 3.52 0.68
C LYS A 227 -37.02 3.85 1.18
N LYS A 228 -36.79 3.68 2.48
CA LYS A 228 -35.48 3.90 3.10
C LYS A 228 -34.51 2.75 2.89
N ASN A 229 -35.03 1.54 2.69
CA ASN A 229 -34.23 0.34 2.53
C ASN A 229 -34.88 -0.59 1.51
N ILE A 230 -34.37 -0.54 0.29
CA ILE A 230 -34.64 -1.48 -0.80
C ILE A 230 -33.43 -2.39 -0.90
N MET A 231 -33.67 -3.67 -1.17
CA MET A 231 -32.65 -4.70 -1.26
C MET A 231 -32.88 -5.51 -2.53
N PHE A 232 -31.84 -5.66 -3.34
CA PHE A 232 -31.85 -6.58 -4.47
C PHE A 232 -30.79 -7.64 -4.30
N ASP A 233 -31.20 -8.89 -4.49
CA ASP A 233 -30.29 -10.02 -4.51
C ASP A 233 -29.46 -10.05 -5.81
N PRO A 234 -28.34 -10.79 -5.82
CA PRO A 234 -27.57 -11.02 -7.04
C PRO A 234 -28.41 -11.74 -8.10
N ILE A 235 -28.21 -11.39 -9.36
CA ILE A 235 -28.80 -12.09 -10.50
C ILE A 235 -28.04 -13.40 -10.71
N ILE A 236 -28.75 -14.53 -10.55
CA ILE A 236 -28.20 -15.88 -10.72
C ILE A 236 -28.57 -16.36 -12.12
N GLY A 237 -27.55 -16.51 -12.98
CA GLY A 237 -27.73 -16.91 -14.38
C GLY A 237 -27.76 -15.70 -15.32
N GLY A 238 -26.97 -15.78 -16.38
CA GLY A 238 -26.83 -14.83 -17.48
C GLY A 238 -25.99 -15.51 -18.56
#